data_AF-A0A087U2L0-F1
#
_entry.id   AF-A0A087U2L0-F1
#
_cell.length_a   1.000
_cell.length_b   1.000
_cell.length_c   1.000
_cell.angle_alpha   90.00
_cell.angle_beta   90.00
_cell.angle_gamma   90.00
#
_symmetry.space_group_name_H-M   'P 1'
#
loop_
_entity.id
_entity.type
_entity.pdbx_description
1 polymer ?
#
loop_
_entity_poly.entity_id
_entity_poly.type
_entity_poly.pdbx_seq_one_letter_code
_entity_poly.pdbx_strand_id
1 'polypeptide(L)' 'MLSPLARGLFQRAILQSGSALSPWAIARDALAYTRQVASHVKCPTKDSAALVACLGKRPVQD' A
#
# COMPACT_ATOMS: atom_id res chain seq x y z
N MET A 1 -15.64 11.86 -5.88
CA MET A 1 -14.54 11.40 -5.01
C MET A 1 -14.79 9.94 -4.66
N LEU A 2 -13.78 9.05 -4.75
CA LEU A 2 -14.00 7.58 -4.70
C LEU A 2 -14.11 7.01 -3.28
N SER A 3 -13.34 7.55 -2.33
CA SER A 3 -13.40 7.09 -0.93
C SER A 3 -14.63 7.68 -0.22
N PRO A 4 -15.51 6.84 0.37
CA PRO A 4 -16.62 7.33 1.20
C PRO A 4 -16.16 8.21 2.36
N LEU A 5 -14.94 7.98 2.87
CA LEU A 5 -14.35 8.74 3.97
C LEU A 5 -14.16 10.23 3.64
N ALA A 6 -14.13 10.59 2.36
CA ALA A 6 -13.95 11.96 1.93
C ALA A 6 -15.25 12.71 1.58
N ARG A 7 -16.40 12.09 1.86
CA ARG A 7 -17.72 12.70 1.62
C ARG A 7 -17.84 14.00 2.41
N GLY A 8 -18.20 15.09 1.72
CA GLY A 8 -18.41 16.41 2.31
C GLY A 8 -17.14 17.21 2.59
N LEU A 9 -15.94 16.66 2.32
CA LEU A 9 -14.68 17.37 2.58
C LEU A 9 -14.20 18.23 1.40
N PHE A 10 -14.55 17.85 0.16
CA PHE A 10 -14.10 18.53 -1.06
C PHE A 10 -15.22 18.64 -2.08
N GLN A 11 -15.32 19.80 -2.73
CA GLN A 11 -16.31 20.08 -3.77
C GLN A 11 -15.83 19.69 -5.18
N ARG A 12 -14.54 19.85 -5.44
CA ARG A 12 -13.91 19.62 -6.76
C ARG A 12 -12.50 19.07 -6.58
N ALA A 13 -12.03 18.34 -7.60
CA ALA A 13 -10.66 17.85 -7.69
C ALA A 13 -10.18 17.97 -9.15
N ILE A 14 -8.89 18.29 -9.33
CA ILE A 14 -8.22 18.28 -10.64
C ILE A 14 -7.19 17.16 -10.60
N LEU A 15 -7.25 16.26 -11.58
CA LEU A 15 -6.31 15.16 -11.74
C LEU A 15 -5.39 15.47 -12.92
N GLN A 16 -4.08 15.59 -12.68
CA GLN A 16 -3.10 15.89 -13.72
C GLN A 16 -2.30 14.63 -14.06
N SER A 17 -2.40 14.18 -15.32
CA SER A 17 -1.61 13.07 -15.88
C SER A 17 -1.67 11.75 -15.09
N GLY A 18 -2.75 11.50 -14.35
CA GLY A 18 -2.96 10.26 -13.60
C GLY A 18 -4.38 10.15 -13.05
N SER A 19 -4.87 8.92 -12.83
CA SER A 19 -6.16 8.67 -12.18
C SER A 19 -6.17 7.33 -11.44
N ALA A 20 -7.23 7.07 -10.66
CA ALA A 20 -7.40 5.78 -9.98
C ALA A 20 -7.53 4.57 -10.93
N LEU A 21 -7.84 4.82 -12.21
CA LEU A 21 -7.95 3.78 -13.24
C LEU A 21 -6.64 3.53 -13.99
N SER A 22 -5.60 4.33 -13.73
CA SER A 22 -4.29 4.12 -14.33
C SER A 22 -3.76 2.73 -13.92
N PRO A 23 -3.09 1.99 -14.84
CA PRO A 23 -2.69 0.60 -14.60
C PRO A 23 -1.71 0.43 -13.42
N TRP A 24 -1.01 1.49 -13.06
CA TRP A 24 -0.04 1.56 -11.96
C TRP A 24 -0.64 2.06 -10.64
N ALA A 25 -1.91 2.49 -10.63
CA ALA A 25 -2.54 3.07 -9.44
C ALA A 25 -3.00 2.01 -8.41
N ILE A 26 -3.17 0.75 -8.83
CA ILE A 26 -3.65 -0.35 -7.98
C ILE A 26 -2.66 -1.51 -8.02
N ALA A 27 -2.08 -1.85 -6.87
CA ALA A 27 -1.23 -3.02 -6.70
C ALA A 27 -2.08 -4.30 -6.65
N ARG A 28 -2.32 -4.92 -7.81
CA ARG A 28 -3.18 -6.12 -7.92
C ARG A 28 -2.64 -7.34 -7.17
N ASP A 29 -1.32 -7.45 -7.03
CA ASP A 29 -0.66 -8.56 -6.34
C ASP A 29 0.15 -8.09 -5.12
N ALA A 30 -0.49 -7.26 -4.28
CA ALA A 30 0.16 -6.63 -3.13
C ALA A 30 0.83 -7.64 -2.19
N LEU A 31 0.25 -8.83 -1.99
CA LEU A 31 0.82 -9.86 -1.10
C LEU A 31 2.13 -10.44 -1.64
N ALA A 32 2.24 -10.66 -2.95
CA ALA A 32 3.49 -11.15 -3.54
C ALA A 32 4.63 -10.15 -3.32
N TYR A 33 4.41 -8.88 -3.66
CA TYR A 33 5.40 -7.81 -3.44
C TYR A 33 5.72 -7.61 -1.96
N THR A 34 4.72 -7.68 -1.09
CA THR A 34 4.92 -7.57 0.37
C THR A 34 5.82 -8.68 0.89
N ARG A 35 5.62 -9.93 0.43
CA ARG A 35 6.46 -11.07 0.82
C ARG A 35 7.89 -10.94 0.32
N GLN A 36 8.09 -10.37 -0.88
CA GLN A 36 9.43 -10.06 -1.40
C GLN A 36 10.14 -9.05 -0.50
N VAL A 37 9.52 -7.91 -0.19
CA VAL A 37 10.11 -6.92 0.72
C VAL A 37 10.40 -7.55 2.09
N ALA A 38 9.45 -8.30 2.65
CA ALA A 38 9.60 -8.97 3.94
C ALA A 38 10.77 -9.96 3.97
N SER A 39 11.05 -10.68 2.86
CA SER A 39 12.20 -11.60 2.83
C SER A 39 13.53 -10.85 2.87
N HIS A 40 13.64 -9.69 2.19
CA HIS A 40 14.84 -8.86 2.21
C HIS A 40 15.13 -8.28 3.60
N VAL A 41 14.10 -7.86 4.33
CA VAL A 41 14.24 -7.29 5.69
C VAL A 41 14.13 -8.34 6.80
N LYS A 42 14.27 -9.63 6.46
CA LYS A 42 14.26 -10.76 7.41
C LYS A 42 13.01 -10.75 8.32
N CYS A 43 11.83 -10.59 7.71
CA CYS A 43 10.53 -10.74 8.36
C CYS A 43 9.85 -12.06 7.96
N PRO A 44 9.03 -12.65 8.84
CA PRO A 44 8.28 -13.86 8.53
C PRO A 44 7.26 -13.59 7.40
N THR A 45 7.09 -14.53 6.48
CA THR A 45 6.25 -14.35 5.26
C THR A 45 5.00 -15.21 5.19
N LYS A 46 4.85 -16.17 6.12
CA LYS A 46 3.75 -17.14 6.14
C LYS A 46 2.54 -16.63 6.91
N ASP A 47 2.77 -16.05 8.08
CA ASP A 47 1.72 -15.50 8.94
C ASP A 47 1.58 -14.00 8.72
N SER A 48 0.40 -13.55 8.31
CA SER A 48 0.15 -12.15 7.96
C SER A 48 0.26 -11.22 9.17
N ALA A 49 -0.16 -11.65 10.36
CA ALA A 49 -0.10 -10.81 11.55
C ALA A 49 1.35 -10.57 12.01
N ALA A 50 2.15 -11.64 12.05
CA ALA A 50 3.58 -11.57 12.36
C ALA A 50 4.36 -10.79 11.29
N LEU A 51 4.00 -10.95 10.01
CA LEU A 51 4.58 -10.19 8.91
C LEU A 51 4.35 -8.69 9.10
N VAL A 52 3.11 -8.26 9.33
CA VAL A 52 2.77 -6.84 9.53
C VAL A 52 3.44 -6.29 10.79
N ALA A 53 3.40 -7.04 11.89
CA ALA A 53 4.03 -6.63 13.15
C ALA A 53 5.56 -6.50 13.02
N CYS A 54 6.20 -7.35 12.20
CA CYS A 54 7.62 -7.27 11.93
C CYS A 54 7.96 -6.06 11.04
N LEU A 55 7.26 -5.91 9.91
CA LEU A 55 7.48 -4.81 8.97
C LEU A 55 7.29 -3.44 9.64
N GLY A 56 6.26 -3.29 10.48
CA GLY A 56 6.00 -2.04 11.22
C GLY A 56 7.08 -1.66 12.24
N LYS A 57 8.01 -2.56 12.58
CA LYS A 57 9.13 -2.29 13.50
C LYS A 57 10.46 -2.09 12.78
N ARG A 58 10.54 -2.34 11.46
CA ARG A 58 11.78 -2.14 10.70
C ARG A 58 11.98 -0.64 10.40
N PRO A 59 13.22 -0.14 10.45
CA PRO A 59 13.50 1.22 9.99
C PRO A 59 13.22 1.33 8.49
N VAL A 60 12.84 2.53 8.04
CA VAL A 60 12.56 2.83 6.62
C VAL A 60 13.86 3.02 5.82
N GLN A 61 14.95 3.33 6.52
CA GLN A 61 16.29 3.44 5.98
C GLN A 61 17.03 2.14 6.31
N ASP A 62 17.81 1.62 5.36
CA ASP A 62 18.78 0.56 5.60
C ASP A 62 19.81 0.98 6.66
#